data_AF-A0A7R8XAK0-F1
#
_entry.id   AF-A0A7R8XAK0-F1
#
_cell.length_a   1.000
_cell.length_b   1.000
_cell.length_c   1.000
_cell.angle_alpha   90.00
_cell.angle_beta   90.00
_cell.angle_gamma   90.00
#
_symmetry.space_group_name_H-M   'P 1'
#
loop_
_entity.id
_entity.type
_entity.pdbx_description
1 polymer ?
#
loop_
_entity_poly.entity_id
_entity_poly.type
_entity_poly.pdbx_seq_one_letter_code
_entity_poly.pdbx_strand_id
1 'polypeptide(L)'
;MIVHEENLYAITAESMGALFILSTVASAPMEDVTASSPNGLKWFQLFVMADRDWTESLIRRAENAGLAHYQEKPAATGTRSLSTNAGSVDAGLSWITQLLLILKGIVTAEDVQLAVQRGAAGIKVSNHGARTLDGLPATIDVLPEIIHAVDGHCEVYLDGGITHGSDIFKALALGARMVVAA
;
A
#
# COMPACT_ATOMS: atom_id res chain seq x y z
N MET A 1 20.72 6.95 -13.19
CA MET A 1 19.34 7.22 -12.76
C MET A 1 19.40 8.37 -11.78
N ILE A 2 19.03 9.57 -12.22
CA ILE A 2 18.93 10.73 -11.33
C ILE A 2 17.58 10.56 -10.64
N VAL A 3 17.59 10.13 -9.39
CA VAL A 3 16.37 10.11 -8.57
C VAL A 3 16.10 11.56 -8.22
N HIS A 4 15.07 12.17 -8.82
CA HIS A 4 14.60 13.48 -8.39
C HIS A 4 14.04 13.39 -6.96
N GLU A 5 14.10 14.51 -6.25
CA GLU A 5 13.66 14.67 -4.86
C GLU A 5 12.16 14.36 -4.71
N GLU A 6 11.76 13.65 -3.66
CA GLU A 6 10.36 13.23 -3.41
C GLU A 6 9.37 14.41 -3.41
N ASN A 7 9.86 15.60 -3.04
CA ASN A 7 9.12 16.87 -3.11
C ASN A 7 8.61 17.15 -4.54
N LEU A 8 9.43 16.92 -5.56
CA LEU A 8 9.05 17.17 -6.95
C LEU A 8 7.96 16.20 -7.43
N TYR A 9 8.04 14.92 -7.01
CA TYR A 9 7.01 13.95 -7.33
C TYR A 9 5.68 14.29 -6.64
N ALA A 10 5.72 14.75 -5.39
CA ALA A 10 4.53 15.16 -4.66
C ALA A 10 3.85 16.39 -5.31
N ILE A 11 4.63 17.40 -5.72
CA ILE A 11 4.14 18.57 -6.49
C ILE A 11 3.51 18.12 -7.81
N THR A 12 4.18 17.21 -8.52
CA THR A 12 3.69 16.69 -9.80
C THR A 12 2.36 15.96 -9.62
N ALA A 13 2.26 15.09 -8.62
CA ALA A 13 1.03 14.38 -8.30
C ALA A 13 -0.12 15.34 -7.97
N GLU A 14 0.13 16.39 -7.16
CA GLU A 14 -0.86 17.44 -6.90
C GLU A 14 -1.33 18.11 -8.19
N SER A 15 -0.40 18.52 -9.06
CA SER A 15 -0.73 19.17 -10.33
C SER A 15 -1.57 18.30 -11.27
N MET A 16 -1.46 16.98 -11.14
CA MET A 16 -2.22 16.00 -11.92
C MET A 16 -3.53 15.56 -11.24
N GLY A 17 -3.77 15.99 -10.00
CA GLY A 17 -4.86 15.46 -9.18
C GLY A 17 -4.69 13.98 -8.82
N ALA A 18 -3.45 13.47 -8.84
CA ALA A 18 -3.12 12.08 -8.56
C ALA A 18 -2.73 11.89 -7.09
N LEU A 19 -2.92 10.66 -6.60
CA LEU A 19 -2.38 10.23 -5.30
C LEU A 19 -0.85 10.10 -5.37
N PHE A 20 -0.16 10.66 -4.39
CA PHE A 20 1.25 10.34 -4.12
C PHE A 20 1.37 9.45 -2.87
N ILE A 21 2.20 8.40 -2.93
CA ILE A 21 2.47 7.53 -1.78
C ILE A 21 3.92 7.73 -1.33
N LEU A 22 4.11 8.31 -0.14
CA LEU A 22 5.42 8.53 0.45
C LEU A 22 5.91 7.27 1.17
N SER A 23 7.16 6.87 0.96
CA SER A 23 7.75 5.69 1.59
C SER A 23 8.34 5.97 2.98
N THR A 24 8.33 4.97 3.87
CA THR A 24 9.10 4.99 5.14
C THR A 24 10.59 5.22 4.91
N VAL A 25 11.12 4.76 3.78
CA VAL A 25 12.54 4.90 3.41
C VAL A 25 12.78 6.08 2.46
N ALA A 26 11.89 7.07 2.47
CA ALA A 26 12.10 8.31 1.72
C ALA A 26 13.34 9.06 2.20
N SER A 27 14.00 9.75 1.28
CA SER A 27 15.18 10.56 1.57
C SER A 27 14.82 11.94 2.13
N ALA A 28 13.64 12.47 1.77
CA ALA A 28 13.08 13.70 2.30
C ALA A 28 12.21 13.45 3.56
N PRO A 29 12.23 14.34 4.56
CA PRO A 29 11.27 14.33 5.66
C PRO A 29 9.83 14.45 5.16
N MET A 30 8.89 13.73 5.78
CA MET A 30 7.49 13.78 5.38
C MET A 30 6.86 15.18 5.54
N GLU A 31 7.37 15.96 6.48
CA GLU A 31 6.96 17.34 6.73
C GLU A 31 7.32 18.24 5.53
N ASP A 32 8.50 18.05 4.95
CA ASP A 32 8.92 18.81 3.76
C ASP A 32 8.11 18.39 2.53
N VAL A 33 7.87 17.08 2.36
CA VAL A 33 7.05 16.54 1.27
C VAL A 33 5.62 17.07 1.33
N THR A 34 5.02 17.09 2.53
CA THR A 34 3.65 17.61 2.71
C THR A 34 3.58 19.12 2.52
N ALA A 35 4.57 19.87 3.01
CA ALA A 35 4.68 21.31 2.79
C ALA A 35 4.86 21.68 1.31
N SER A 36 5.58 20.85 0.53
CA SER A 36 5.81 21.09 -0.90
C SER A 36 4.53 20.96 -1.76
N SER A 37 3.53 20.23 -1.26
CA SER A 37 2.29 19.93 -1.97
C SER A 37 1.08 20.08 -1.03
N PRO A 38 0.73 21.29 -0.58
CA PRO A 38 -0.24 21.46 0.51
C PRO A 38 -1.65 20.94 0.20
N ASN A 39 -2.03 20.78 -1.08
CA ASN A 39 -3.37 20.31 -1.46
C ASN A 39 -3.39 18.93 -2.13
N GLY A 40 -2.22 18.35 -2.41
CA GLY A 40 -2.13 17.05 -3.07
C GLY A 40 -2.61 15.90 -2.18
N LEU A 41 -3.35 14.94 -2.74
CA LEU A 41 -3.71 13.72 -2.02
C LEU A 41 -2.46 12.88 -1.77
N LYS A 42 -2.20 12.54 -0.50
CA LYS A 42 -1.00 11.80 -0.10
C LYS A 42 -1.30 10.68 0.87
N TRP A 43 -0.70 9.53 0.62
CA TRP A 43 -0.63 8.41 1.56
C TRP A 43 0.79 8.20 2.07
N PHE A 44 0.93 7.57 3.24
CA PHE A 44 2.22 7.18 3.80
C PHE A 44 2.34 5.65 3.89
N GLN A 45 3.31 5.07 3.18
CA GLN A 45 3.67 3.66 3.23
C GLN A 45 4.59 3.37 4.41
N LEU A 46 4.03 2.67 5.41
CA LEU A 46 4.71 2.23 6.62
C LEU A 46 5.31 0.82 6.46
N PHE A 47 6.62 0.73 6.70
CA PHE A 47 7.25 -0.52 7.16
C PHE A 47 7.16 -0.60 8.68
N VAL A 48 6.50 -1.63 9.20
CA VAL A 48 6.47 -1.88 10.65
C VAL A 48 7.84 -2.39 11.08
N MET A 49 8.56 -1.59 11.85
CA MET A 49 9.87 -1.94 12.35
C MET A 49 9.78 -2.74 13.64
N ALA A 50 10.86 -3.45 13.98
CA ALA A 50 10.97 -4.15 15.26
C ALA A 50 10.90 -3.18 16.45
N ASP A 51 11.43 -1.97 16.28
CA ASP A 51 11.28 -0.86 17.22
C ASP A 51 9.85 -0.28 17.11
N ARG A 52 9.06 -0.55 18.16
CA ARG A 52 7.66 -0.12 18.26
C ARG A 52 7.54 1.37 18.52
N ASP A 53 8.43 1.95 19.32
CA ASP A 53 8.40 3.38 19.64
C ASP A 53 8.75 4.20 18.39
N TRP A 54 9.70 3.71 17.59
CA TRP A 54 10.02 4.31 16.29
C TRP A 54 8.86 4.21 15.29
N THR A 55 8.22 3.04 15.22
CA THR A 55 7.05 2.83 14.37
C THR A 55 5.89 3.75 14.78
N GLU A 56 5.60 3.85 16.07
CA GLU A 56 4.58 4.77 16.61
C GLU A 56 4.92 6.23 16.30
N SER A 57 6.18 6.63 16.47
CA SER A 57 6.65 7.97 16.12
C SER A 57 6.37 8.31 14.65
N LEU A 58 6.63 7.39 13.72
CA LEU A 58 6.31 7.60 12.31
C LEU A 58 4.82 7.74 12.04
N ILE A 59 3.99 6.92 12.70
CA ILE A 59 2.53 7.00 12.56
C ILE A 59 2.02 8.37 13.03
N ARG A 60 2.45 8.81 14.22
CA ARG A 60 2.06 10.13 14.77
C ARG A 60 2.53 11.28 13.89
N ARG A 61 3.73 11.19 13.32
CA ARG A 61 4.22 12.20 12.38
C ARG A 61 3.38 12.22 11.10
N ALA A 62 3.02 11.06 10.56
CA ALA A 62 2.16 10.96 9.39
C ALA A 62 0.77 11.57 9.65
N GLU A 63 0.17 11.28 10.80
CA GLU A 63 -1.09 11.89 11.25
C GLU A 63 -0.97 13.42 11.33
N ASN A 64 0.06 13.93 12.01
CA ASN A 64 0.28 15.37 12.17
C ASN A 64 0.56 16.09 10.84
N ALA A 65 1.16 15.39 9.87
CA ALA A 65 1.42 15.91 8.54
C ALA A 65 0.21 15.79 7.59
N GLY A 66 -0.92 15.23 8.05
CA GLY A 66 -2.15 15.09 7.27
C GLY A 66 -2.10 13.97 6.22
N LEU A 67 -1.24 12.97 6.40
CA LEU A 67 -1.13 11.81 5.51
C LEU A 67 -2.15 10.73 5.91
N ALA A 68 -2.89 10.18 4.94
CA ALA A 68 -3.64 8.95 5.17
C ALA A 68 -2.70 7.72 5.13
N HIS A 69 -2.93 6.72 5.97
CA HIS A 69 -1.95 5.65 6.21
C HIS A 69 -2.05 4.49 5.21
N TYR A 70 -0.92 3.86 4.93
CA TYR A 70 -0.81 2.71 4.05
C TYR A 70 0.22 1.74 4.64
N GLN A 71 -0.11 0.47 4.81
CA GLN A 71 0.78 -0.51 5.46
C GLN A 71 1.26 -1.56 4.46
N GLU A 72 2.55 -1.85 4.48
CA GLU A 72 3.11 -2.92 3.65
C GLU A 72 3.17 -4.24 4.43
N LYS A 73 2.53 -5.30 3.91
CA LYS A 73 2.76 -6.68 4.35
C LYS A 73 3.81 -7.29 3.42
N PRO A 74 4.93 -7.84 3.92
CA PRO A 74 5.84 -8.59 3.06
C PRO A 74 5.10 -9.80 2.48
N ALA A 75 5.16 -9.97 1.15
CA ALA A 75 4.57 -11.11 0.47
C ALA A 75 5.03 -12.42 1.14
N ALA A 76 4.07 -13.27 1.53
CA ALA A 76 4.37 -14.50 2.24
C ALA A 76 5.38 -15.34 1.44
N THR A 77 6.57 -15.55 1.98
CA THR A 77 7.50 -16.60 1.53
C THR A 77 6.73 -17.93 1.53
N GLY A 78 6.73 -18.60 0.38
CA GLY A 78 5.86 -19.74 0.07
C GLY A 78 5.66 -20.76 1.20
N THR A 79 4.45 -21.33 1.23
CA THR A 79 4.05 -22.45 2.10
C THR A 79 4.32 -22.23 3.59
N ARG A 80 3.60 -21.28 4.19
CA ARG A 80 3.08 -21.43 5.55
C ARG A 80 1.74 -20.71 5.63
N SER A 81 0.69 -21.50 5.84
CA SER A 81 -0.56 -21.04 6.46
C SER A 81 -0.23 -20.03 7.57
N LEU A 82 -1.11 -19.06 7.76
CA LEU A 82 -1.10 -17.94 8.73
C LEU A 82 -0.96 -18.35 10.22
N SER A 83 -0.41 -19.53 10.50
CA SER A 83 0.02 -19.95 11.83
C SER A 83 1.54 -19.80 11.96
N THR A 84 1.94 -18.98 12.94
CA THR A 84 3.25 -18.93 13.61
C THR A 84 4.34 -18.03 13.01
N ASN A 85 4.42 -16.83 13.61
CA ASN A 85 5.62 -16.05 13.94
C ASN A 85 6.48 -15.48 12.80
N ALA A 86 5.99 -14.41 12.17
CA ALA A 86 6.76 -13.21 11.79
C ALA A 86 5.77 -12.11 11.40
N GLY A 87 5.58 -11.10 12.27
CA GLY A 87 4.73 -9.93 11.99
C GLY A 87 3.24 -10.25 11.90
N SER A 88 2.61 -10.50 13.04
CA SER A 88 1.16 -10.62 13.16
C SER A 88 0.48 -9.49 12.39
N VAL A 89 -0.43 -9.83 11.47
CA VAL A 89 -1.53 -8.96 11.06
C VAL A 89 -2.48 -8.74 12.25
N ASP A 90 -2.03 -8.65 13.50
CA ASP A 90 -2.87 -7.97 14.48
C ASP A 90 -2.96 -6.55 13.91
N ALA A 91 -4.12 -5.98 13.61
CA ALA A 91 -5.06 -5.49 14.62
C ALA A 91 -4.40 -4.77 15.84
N GLY A 92 -3.07 -4.58 15.83
CA GLY A 92 -2.24 -4.02 16.89
C GLY A 92 -1.68 -2.66 16.52
N LEU A 93 -2.23 -1.99 15.50
CA LEU A 93 -2.04 -0.57 15.25
C LEU A 93 -3.34 0.24 15.45
N SER A 94 -4.51 -0.42 15.49
CA SER A 94 -5.79 0.25 15.73
C SER A 94 -5.88 0.93 17.11
N TRP A 95 -5.04 0.50 18.08
CA TRP A 95 -4.92 1.19 19.37
C TRP A 95 -3.99 2.42 19.31
N ILE A 96 -3.18 2.57 18.25
CA ILE A 96 -2.20 3.65 18.08
C ILE A 96 -2.71 4.72 17.11
N THR A 97 -3.53 4.34 16.12
CA THR A 97 -3.99 5.25 15.06
C THR A 97 -5.44 5.06 14.68
N GLN A 98 -6.06 6.17 14.27
CA GLN A 98 -7.39 6.20 13.65
C GLN A 98 -7.34 6.20 12.12
N LEU A 99 -6.15 6.20 11.52
CA LEU A 99 -5.99 6.20 10.07
C LEU A 99 -6.44 4.88 9.46
N LEU A 100 -7.02 4.98 8.26
CA LEU A 100 -7.40 3.81 7.47
C LEU A 100 -6.15 3.00 7.13
N LEU A 101 -6.19 1.69 7.38
CA LEU A 101 -5.08 0.79 7.07
C LEU A 101 -5.36 0.03 5.78
N ILE A 102 -4.54 0.26 4.76
CA ILE A 102 -4.56 -0.47 3.49
C ILE A 102 -3.38 -1.45 3.47
N LEU A 103 -3.62 -2.72 3.17
CA LEU A 103 -2.56 -3.74 3.14
C LEU A 103 -2.00 -3.93 1.73
N LYS A 104 -0.69 -3.68 1.55
CA LYS A 104 0.07 -4.00 0.33
C LYS A 104 0.56 -5.44 0.34
N GLY A 105 0.71 -6.01 -0.85
CA GLY A 105 1.51 -7.22 -1.04
C GLY A 105 0.71 -8.51 -1.03
N ILE A 106 -0.62 -8.39 -1.03
CA ILE A 106 -1.55 -9.52 -1.00
C ILE A 106 -1.79 -10.01 -2.42
N VAL A 107 -1.58 -11.31 -2.65
CA VAL A 107 -1.71 -11.95 -3.97
C VAL A 107 -2.50 -13.28 -3.91
N THR A 108 -3.20 -13.56 -2.81
CA THR A 108 -4.07 -14.74 -2.68
C THR A 108 -5.38 -14.38 -1.97
N ALA A 109 -6.48 -15.11 -2.27
CA ALA A 109 -7.77 -14.88 -1.61
C ALA A 109 -7.74 -15.15 -0.11
N GLU A 110 -6.97 -16.12 0.38
CA GLU A 110 -6.92 -16.47 1.80
C GLU A 110 -6.37 -15.32 2.64
N ASP A 111 -5.34 -14.64 2.13
CA ASP A 111 -4.76 -13.47 2.77
C ASP A 111 -5.73 -12.27 2.75
N VAL A 112 -6.54 -12.13 1.70
CA VAL A 112 -7.62 -11.13 1.63
C VAL A 112 -8.68 -11.40 2.68
N GLN A 113 -9.17 -12.63 2.78
CA GLN A 113 -10.21 -12.98 3.74
C GLN A 113 -9.74 -12.68 5.16
N LEU A 114 -8.48 -13.00 5.48
CA LEU A 114 -7.92 -12.64 6.77
C LEU A 114 -7.83 -11.13 6.96
N ALA A 115 -7.37 -10.38 5.95
CA ALA A 115 -7.27 -8.93 6.02
C ALA A 115 -8.64 -8.27 6.27
N VAL A 116 -9.69 -8.72 5.56
CA VAL A 116 -11.06 -8.25 5.72
C VAL A 116 -11.59 -8.59 7.11
N GLN A 117 -11.41 -9.82 7.59
CA GLN A 117 -11.81 -10.23 8.95
C GLN A 117 -11.14 -9.38 10.04
N ARG A 118 -9.95 -8.85 9.76
CA ARG A 118 -9.18 -8.00 10.66
C ARG A 118 -9.39 -6.50 10.45
N GLY A 119 -10.34 -6.12 9.59
CA GLY A 119 -10.79 -4.73 9.43
C GLY A 119 -9.85 -3.87 8.57
N ALA A 120 -9.12 -4.47 7.62
CA ALA A 120 -8.40 -3.69 6.63
C ALA A 120 -9.36 -2.77 5.86
N ALA A 121 -9.02 -1.49 5.73
CA ALA A 121 -9.81 -0.50 4.99
C ALA A 121 -9.65 -0.62 3.47
N GLY A 122 -8.60 -1.32 3.02
CA GLY A 122 -8.40 -1.64 1.62
C GLY A 122 -7.29 -2.65 1.41
N ILE A 123 -7.27 -3.25 0.22
CA ILE A 123 -6.24 -4.18 -0.24
C ILE A 123 -5.51 -3.57 -1.42
N LYS A 124 -4.19 -3.58 -1.43
CA LYS A 124 -3.40 -3.29 -2.62
C LYS A 124 -2.68 -4.56 -3.10
N VAL A 125 -3.17 -5.09 -4.21
CA VAL A 125 -2.60 -6.23 -4.93
C VAL A 125 -1.25 -5.81 -5.50
N SER A 126 -0.19 -6.43 -5.03
CA SER A 126 1.19 -6.07 -5.38
C SER A 126 2.11 -7.26 -5.23
N ASN A 127 2.98 -7.49 -6.20
CA ASN A 127 4.14 -8.37 -6.09
C ASN A 127 5.46 -7.58 -6.02
N HIS A 128 5.38 -6.29 -5.65
CA HIS A 128 6.51 -5.36 -5.54
C HIS A 128 7.28 -5.16 -6.86
N GLY A 129 6.61 -5.31 -8.00
CA GLY A 129 7.24 -5.22 -9.32
C GLY A 129 8.20 -6.38 -9.59
N ALA A 130 7.86 -7.57 -9.07
CA ALA A 130 8.68 -8.79 -9.16
C ALA A 130 10.08 -8.67 -8.52
N ARG A 131 10.25 -7.80 -7.52
CA ARG A 131 11.54 -7.59 -6.82
C ARG A 131 11.64 -8.29 -5.46
N THR A 132 10.63 -9.05 -5.07
CA THR A 132 10.61 -9.79 -3.80
C THR A 132 10.75 -11.28 -4.06
N LEU A 133 9.66 -12.04 -4.01
CA LEU A 133 9.68 -13.49 -4.21
C LEU A 133 9.48 -13.82 -5.68
N ASP A 134 10.46 -14.51 -6.27
CA ASP A 134 10.34 -15.02 -7.63
C ASP A 134 9.27 -16.13 -7.73
N GLY A 135 8.60 -16.22 -8.89
CA GLY A 135 7.52 -17.17 -9.12
C GLY A 135 6.16 -16.77 -8.53
N LEU A 136 6.03 -15.59 -7.91
CA LEU A 136 4.71 -15.03 -7.60
C LEU A 136 3.93 -14.74 -8.88
N PRO A 137 2.59 -14.91 -8.86
CA PRO A 137 1.77 -14.62 -10.04
C PRO A 137 1.85 -13.13 -10.44
N ALA A 138 1.52 -12.85 -11.69
CA ALA A 138 1.29 -11.47 -12.11
C ALA A 138 0.09 -10.90 -11.35
N THR A 139 0.18 -9.65 -10.91
CA THR A 139 -0.85 -9.02 -10.06
C THR A 139 -2.20 -8.93 -10.76
N ILE A 140 -2.21 -8.78 -12.09
CA ILE A 140 -3.44 -8.74 -12.87
C ILE A 140 -4.14 -10.10 -12.96
N ASP A 141 -3.39 -11.22 -12.92
CA ASP A 141 -3.95 -12.56 -13.04
C ASP A 141 -4.72 -12.96 -11.78
N VAL A 142 -4.26 -12.51 -10.61
CA VAL A 142 -4.92 -12.77 -9.32
C VAL A 142 -6.00 -11.74 -8.98
N LEU A 143 -6.04 -10.58 -9.65
CA LEU A 143 -6.99 -9.52 -9.33
C LEU A 143 -8.46 -10.00 -9.27
N PRO A 144 -8.99 -10.80 -10.23
CA PRO A 144 -10.38 -11.25 -10.18
C PRO A 144 -10.71 -12.09 -8.94
N GLU A 145 -9.78 -12.96 -8.52
CA GLU A 145 -9.92 -13.78 -7.33
C GLU A 145 -9.92 -12.92 -6.06
N ILE A 146 -9.03 -11.93 -5.99
CA ILE A 146 -8.95 -10.96 -4.89
C ILE A 146 -10.25 -10.16 -4.78
N ILE A 147 -10.78 -9.66 -5.91
CA ILE A 147 -12.04 -8.91 -5.94
C ILE A 147 -13.20 -9.75 -5.41
N HIS A 148 -13.26 -11.02 -5.80
CA HIS A 148 -14.26 -11.95 -5.26
C HIS A 148 -14.08 -12.18 -3.76
N ALA A 149 -12.84 -12.38 -3.29
CA ALA A 149 -12.55 -12.62 -1.89
C ALA A 149 -12.80 -11.40 -0.98
N VAL A 150 -12.68 -10.18 -1.51
CA VAL A 150 -13.05 -8.95 -0.80
C VAL A 150 -14.56 -8.83 -0.60
N ASP A 151 -15.37 -9.37 -1.51
CA ASP A 151 -16.85 -9.37 -1.46
C ASP A 151 -17.46 -8.00 -1.10
N GLY A 152 -16.87 -6.93 -1.66
CA GLY A 152 -17.31 -5.55 -1.42
C GLY A 152 -17.03 -4.99 -0.02
N HIS A 153 -16.33 -5.70 0.86
CA HIS A 153 -16.05 -5.23 2.22
C HIS A 153 -15.04 -4.07 2.31
N CYS A 154 -14.17 -3.91 1.31
CA CYS A 154 -13.19 -2.81 1.25
C CYS A 154 -12.80 -2.46 -0.20
N GLU A 155 -12.06 -1.37 -0.40
CA GLU A 155 -11.56 -1.01 -1.74
C GLU A 155 -10.34 -1.85 -2.12
N VAL A 156 -10.21 -2.14 -3.43
CA VAL A 156 -9.06 -2.86 -3.99
C VAL A 156 -8.26 -1.95 -4.91
N TYR A 157 -6.95 -1.91 -4.72
CA TYR A 157 -5.99 -1.16 -5.52
C TYR A 157 -5.00 -2.14 -6.15
N LEU A 158 -4.36 -1.76 -7.25
CA LEU A 158 -3.39 -2.62 -7.94
C LEU A 158 -2.12 -1.85 -8.32
N ASP A 159 -0.96 -2.51 -8.19
CA ASP A 159 0.28 -2.13 -8.89
C ASP A 159 0.91 -3.33 -9.62
N GLY A 160 2.02 -3.09 -10.32
CA GLY A 160 2.83 -4.12 -10.97
C GLY A 160 2.57 -4.23 -12.48
N GLY A 161 3.61 -3.99 -13.30
CA GLY A 161 3.59 -4.23 -14.74
C GLY A 161 2.78 -3.24 -15.59
N ILE A 162 2.31 -2.14 -15.01
CA ILE A 162 1.48 -1.14 -15.70
C ILE A 162 2.36 -0.24 -16.57
N THR A 163 2.15 -0.27 -17.88
CA THR A 163 2.97 0.49 -18.83
C THR A 163 2.14 1.25 -19.87
N HIS A 164 0.89 0.85 -20.08
CA HIS A 164 -0.01 1.46 -21.06
C HIS A 164 -1.37 1.79 -20.43
N GLY A 165 -2.08 2.75 -21.03
CA GLY A 165 -3.44 3.10 -20.58
C GLY A 165 -4.45 1.94 -20.70
N SER A 166 -4.20 0.99 -21.61
CA SER A 166 -5.01 -0.24 -21.70
C SER A 166 -4.82 -1.17 -20.51
N ASP A 167 -3.66 -1.14 -19.83
CA ASP A 167 -3.43 -1.90 -18.60
C ASP A 167 -4.26 -1.33 -17.46
N ILE A 168 -4.28 0.01 -17.36
CA ILE A 168 -5.13 0.74 -16.40
C ILE A 168 -6.60 0.38 -16.65
N PHE A 169 -7.06 0.46 -17.90
CA PHE A 169 -8.44 0.14 -18.26
C PHE A 169 -8.82 -1.30 -17.86
N LYS A 170 -7.96 -2.28 -18.14
CA LYS A 170 -8.21 -3.68 -17.76
C LYS A 170 -8.30 -3.86 -16.25
N ALA A 171 -7.37 -3.27 -15.48
CA ALA A 171 -7.39 -3.40 -14.03
C ALA A 171 -8.67 -2.79 -13.43
N LEU A 172 -9.10 -1.62 -13.90
CA LEU A 172 -10.36 -1.00 -13.48
C LEU A 172 -11.57 -1.86 -13.88
N ALA A 173 -11.60 -2.39 -15.10
CA ALA A 173 -12.67 -3.25 -15.58
C ALA A 173 -12.79 -4.57 -14.81
N LEU A 174 -11.67 -5.06 -14.26
CA LEU A 174 -11.63 -6.25 -13.40
C LEU A 174 -11.98 -5.95 -11.93
N GLY A 175 -12.21 -4.68 -11.57
CA GLY A 175 -12.73 -4.28 -10.27
C GLY A 175 -11.77 -3.47 -9.39
N ALA A 176 -10.55 -3.19 -9.83
CA ALA A 176 -9.67 -2.28 -9.10
C ALA A 176 -10.29 -0.86 -9.05
N ARG A 177 -10.19 -0.21 -7.89
CA ARG A 177 -10.62 1.17 -7.68
C ARG A 177 -9.63 2.18 -8.26
N MET A 178 -8.34 1.88 -8.12
CA MET A 178 -7.24 2.71 -8.61
C MET A 178 -6.02 1.83 -8.89
N VAL A 179 -5.25 2.24 -9.89
CA VAL A 179 -3.97 1.66 -10.24
C VAL A 179 -2.86 2.61 -9.78
N VAL A 180 -1.83 2.06 -9.16
CA VAL A 180 -0.66 2.80 -8.67
C VAL A 180 0.55 2.44 -9.53
N ALA A 181 1.17 3.45 -10.13
CA ALA A 181 2.47 3.29 -10.77
C ALA A 181 3.54 3.19 -9.67
N ALA A 182 4.47 2.24 -9.84
CA ALA A 182 5.58 1.97 -8.92
C ALA A 182 6.92 2.29 -9.58
#